data_AF-A0A4V6I2T8-F1
#
_entry.id   AF-A0A4V6I2T8-F1
#
_cell.length_a   1.000
_cell.length_b   1.000
_cell.length_c   1.000
_cell.angle_alpha   90.00
_cell.angle_beta   90.00
_cell.angle_gamma   90.00
#
_symmetry.space_group_name_H-M   'P 1'
#
loop_
_entity.id
_entity.type
_entity.pdbx_description
1 polymer ?
#
loop_
_entity_poly.entity_id
_entity_poly.type
_entity_poly.pdbx_seq_one_letter_code
_entity_poly.pdbx_strand_id
1 'polypeptide(L)'
;MTNFDDLEPLAQSVLEGIITRFIHNPYAIIGYGEGGLAYQNMSLPPLSQALSQAQIRIKQRARLQNLTLIASYNVWRDMLKSGAFERIGRDVGDINVDIYISAQGVDIAIIESVLDSIISTLPTSVVSVYKNCRF
;
A
#
# COMPACT_ATOMS: atom_id res chain seq x y z
N MET A 1 19.21 -13.91 7.22
CA MET A 1 18.35 -14.61 6.23
C MET A 1 16.94 -14.23 6.57
N THR A 2 16.31 -13.39 5.76
CA THR A 2 14.90 -13.02 5.96
C THR A 2 14.08 -14.18 5.41
N ASN A 3 13.35 -14.88 6.28
CA ASN A 3 12.44 -15.95 5.88
C ASN A 3 11.42 -15.37 4.90
N PHE A 4 11.35 -15.94 3.70
CA PHE A 4 10.35 -15.61 2.69
C PHE A 4 9.01 -16.34 2.96
N ASP A 5 8.91 -17.07 4.07
CA ASP A 5 7.75 -17.92 4.41
C ASP A 5 6.56 -17.15 5.02
N ASP A 6 6.70 -15.86 5.36
CA ASP A 6 5.60 -15.05 5.94
C ASP A 6 4.89 -14.13 4.92
N LEU A 7 5.18 -14.31 3.62
CA LEU A 7 4.53 -13.65 2.51
C LEU A 7 4.00 -14.72 1.55
N GLU A 8 2.84 -15.32 1.84
CA GLU A 8 2.07 -15.90 0.74
C GLU A 8 1.64 -14.74 -0.17
N PRO A 9 2.17 -14.67 -1.40
CA PRO A 9 2.07 -13.48 -2.22
C PRO A 9 0.60 -13.30 -2.63
N LEU A 10 0.18 -12.04 -2.77
CA LEU A 10 -0.88 -11.73 -3.72
C LEU A 10 -0.60 -12.54 -4.98
N ALA A 11 -1.60 -13.27 -5.50
CA ALA A 11 -1.41 -14.06 -6.71
C ALA A 11 -0.63 -13.24 -7.74
N GLN A 12 0.46 -13.81 -8.26
CA GLN A 12 1.45 -13.06 -9.04
C GLN A 12 0.80 -12.25 -10.17
N SER A 13 -0.25 -12.78 -10.79
CA SER A 13 -1.07 -12.12 -11.81
C SER A 13 -1.76 -10.83 -11.35
N VAL A 14 -2.18 -10.74 -10.09
CA VAL A 14 -2.74 -9.50 -9.52
C VAL A 14 -1.67 -8.49 -9.23
N LEU A 15 -0.56 -8.94 -8.66
CA LEU A 15 0.58 -8.07 -8.43
C LEU A 15 1.07 -7.47 -9.76
N GLU A 16 1.16 -8.30 -10.81
CA GLU A 16 1.43 -7.86 -12.17
C GLU A 16 0.39 -6.88 -12.69
N GLY A 17 -0.91 -7.16 -12.53
CA GLY A 17 -1.98 -6.27 -12.98
C GLY A 17 -1.98 -4.91 -12.29
N ILE A 18 -1.71 -4.86 -10.98
CA ILE A 18 -1.58 -3.62 -10.22
C ILE A 18 -0.34 -2.85 -10.68
N ILE A 19 0.81 -3.53 -10.75
CA ILE A 19 2.07 -2.91 -11.15
C ILE A 19 1.94 -2.34 -12.57
N THR A 20 1.51 -3.13 -13.55
CA THR A 20 1.39 -2.69 -14.95
C THR A 20 0.44 -1.51 -15.14
N ARG A 21 -0.60 -1.37 -14.31
CA ARG A 21 -1.51 -0.21 -14.36
C ARG A 21 -0.83 1.11 -14.02
N PHE A 22 0.13 1.09 -13.10
CA PHE A 22 0.71 2.33 -12.54
C PHE A 22 2.18 2.53 -12.89
N ILE A 23 2.85 1.52 -13.42
CA ILE A 23 4.32 1.54 -13.51
C ILE A 23 4.88 2.61 -14.44
N HIS A 24 4.15 2.94 -15.50
CA HIS A 24 4.56 4.00 -16.43
C HIS A 24 4.02 5.37 -16.05
N ASN A 25 3.27 5.47 -14.94
CA ASN A 25 2.73 6.75 -14.48
C ASN A 25 3.76 7.47 -13.60
N PRO A 26 4.37 8.58 -14.07
CA PRO A 26 5.37 9.32 -13.29
C PRO A 26 4.75 10.00 -12.05
N TYR A 27 3.43 10.09 -11.99
CA TYR A 27 2.66 10.67 -10.90
C TYR A 27 2.07 9.59 -9.97
N ALA A 28 2.48 8.33 -10.11
CA ALA A 28 2.14 7.26 -9.19
C ALA A 28 3.35 6.86 -8.33
N ILE A 29 3.09 6.47 -7.09
CA ILE A 29 4.05 5.81 -6.21
C ILE A 29 3.45 4.45 -5.82
N ILE A 30 4.26 3.39 -5.89
CA ILE A 30 3.87 2.05 -5.48
C ILE A 30 4.80 1.60 -4.36
N GLY A 31 4.26 1.13 -3.24
CA GLY A 31 5.02 0.52 -2.15
C GLY A 31 4.60 -0.93 -1.91
N TYR A 32 5.55 -1.79 -1.55
CA TYR A 32 5.29 -3.21 -1.29
C TYR A 32 5.95 -3.69 0.01
N GLY A 33 5.15 -4.18 0.96
CA GLY A 33 5.60 -4.77 2.22
C GLY A 33 6.62 -3.91 3.01
N GLU A 34 7.26 -4.50 4.01
CA GLU A 34 8.36 -3.82 4.75
C GLU A 34 9.72 -4.00 4.08
N GLY A 35 9.88 -5.03 3.24
CA GLY A 35 11.14 -5.34 2.56
C GLY A 35 11.26 -4.76 1.16
N GLY A 36 10.19 -4.17 0.61
CA GLY A 36 10.11 -3.90 -0.82
C GLY A 36 9.87 -5.17 -1.65
N LEU A 37 9.94 -5.03 -2.96
CA LEU A 37 9.83 -6.16 -3.89
C LEU A 37 10.79 -5.97 -5.05
N ALA A 38 11.65 -6.97 -5.29
CA ALA A 38 12.34 -7.11 -6.57
C ALA A 38 11.45 -7.93 -7.51
N TYR A 39 10.90 -7.30 -8.53
CA TYR A 39 10.05 -7.93 -9.54
C TYR A 39 10.62 -7.73 -10.93
N GLN A 40 11.09 -8.81 -11.56
CA GLN A 40 11.76 -8.74 -12.87
C GLN A 40 12.89 -7.69 -12.87
N ASN A 41 12.82 -6.68 -13.73
CA ASN A 41 13.80 -5.59 -13.83
C ASN A 41 13.45 -4.37 -12.97
N MET A 42 12.65 -4.56 -11.91
CA MET A 42 11.98 -3.48 -11.20
C MET A 42 12.11 -3.69 -9.70
N SER A 43 12.29 -2.59 -8.98
CA SER A 43 12.38 -2.58 -7.53
C SER A 43 11.30 -1.67 -6.99
N LEU A 44 10.31 -2.26 -6.30
CA LEU A 44 9.33 -1.52 -5.55
C LEU A 44 9.90 -1.21 -4.16
N PRO A 45 9.82 0.06 -3.70
CA PRO A 45 10.27 0.42 -2.38
C PRO A 45 9.40 -0.24 -1.28
N PRO A 46 9.95 -0.42 -0.07
CA PRO A 46 9.17 -0.67 1.13
C PRO A 46 8.05 0.35 1.34
N LEU A 47 6.98 -0.04 2.02
CA LEU A 47 5.86 0.84 2.35
C LEU A 47 6.31 2.10 3.08
N SER A 48 7.14 1.99 4.12
CA SER A 48 7.67 3.15 4.86
C SER A 48 8.39 4.16 3.96
N GLN A 49 9.13 3.69 2.96
CA GLN A 49 9.81 4.53 1.98
C GLN A 49 8.81 5.13 0.97
N ALA A 50 7.84 4.36 0.46
CA ALA A 50 6.80 4.86 -0.43
C ALA A 50 5.96 5.97 0.24
N LEU A 51 5.58 5.78 1.50
CA LEU A 51 4.90 6.77 2.33
C LEU A 51 5.73 8.05 2.49
N SER A 52 7.03 7.91 2.77
CA SER A 52 7.95 9.05 2.90
C SER A 52 8.09 9.82 1.57
N GLN A 53 8.22 9.11 0.44
CA GLN A 53 8.29 9.72 -0.88
C GLN A 53 7.00 10.47 -1.24
N ALA A 54 5.84 9.90 -0.93
CA ALA A 54 4.56 10.56 -1.12
C ALA A 54 4.49 11.87 -0.33
N GLN A 55 4.86 11.82 0.97
CA GLN A 55 4.86 13.01 1.82
C GLN A 55 5.80 14.10 1.29
N ILE A 56 6.99 13.74 0.79
CA ILE A 56 7.93 14.69 0.17
C ILE A 56 7.31 15.33 -1.07
N ARG A 57 6.73 14.55 -1.98
CA ARG A 57 6.11 15.08 -3.21
C ARG A 57 4.96 16.03 -2.91
N ILE A 58 4.12 15.66 -1.96
CA ILE A 58 3.01 16.48 -1.47
C ILE A 58 3.53 17.82 -0.93
N LYS A 59 4.53 17.79 -0.02
CA LYS A 59 5.13 19.01 0.56
C LYS A 59 5.79 19.89 -0.49
N GLN A 60 6.37 19.29 -1.52
CA GLN A 60 6.97 20.00 -2.66
C GLN A 60 5.95 20.52 -3.68
N ARG A 61 4.63 20.28 -3.46
CA ARG A 61 3.57 20.55 -4.44
C ARG A 61 3.83 19.90 -5.81
N ALA A 62 4.60 18.81 -5.83
CA ALA A 62 4.81 18.03 -7.02
C ALA A 62 3.53 17.26 -7.36
N ARG A 63 3.26 17.06 -8.65
CA ARG A 63 2.08 16.33 -9.11
C ARG A 63 2.19 14.86 -8.65
N LEU A 64 1.37 14.48 -7.68
CA LEU A 64 1.13 13.11 -7.26
C LEU A 64 -0.36 12.84 -7.50
N GLN A 65 -0.68 11.75 -8.17
CA GLN A 65 -2.05 11.38 -8.50
C GLN A 65 -2.50 10.11 -7.77
N ASN A 66 -1.58 9.14 -7.64
CA ASN A 66 -1.87 7.85 -7.02
C ASN A 66 -0.77 7.43 -6.06
N LEU A 67 -1.18 6.93 -4.89
CA LEU A 67 -0.34 6.21 -3.95
C LEU A 67 -0.91 4.79 -3.79
N THR A 68 -0.21 3.79 -4.32
CA THR A 68 -0.62 2.39 -4.25
C THR A 68 0.22 1.66 -3.23
N LEU A 69 -0.43 1.06 -2.24
CA LEU A 69 0.22 0.38 -1.11
C LEU A 69 -0.23 -1.07 -1.08
N ILE A 70 0.74 -1.99 -1.09
CA ILE A 70 0.50 -3.42 -1.22
C ILE A 70 1.21 -4.14 -0.08
N ALA A 71 0.50 -4.86 0.77
CA ALA A 71 1.14 -5.71 1.78
C ALA A 71 0.22 -6.79 2.35
N SER A 72 0.81 -7.72 3.11
CA SER A 72 0.06 -8.70 3.89
C SER A 72 -0.63 -8.07 5.09
N TYR A 73 -1.68 -8.73 5.58
CA TYR A 73 -2.41 -8.31 6.77
C TYR A 73 -1.51 -8.04 7.98
N ASN A 74 -0.49 -8.89 8.22
CA ASN A 74 0.42 -8.72 9.35
C ASN A 74 1.19 -7.40 9.27
N VAL A 75 1.68 -7.04 8.08
CA VAL A 75 2.35 -5.76 7.85
C VAL A 75 1.40 -4.59 8.11
N TRP A 76 0.18 -4.64 7.56
CA TRP A 76 -0.82 -3.58 7.79
C TRP A 76 -1.17 -3.40 9.27
N ARG A 77 -1.37 -4.50 9.98
CA ARG A 77 -1.61 -4.50 11.43
C ARG A 77 -0.46 -3.84 12.20
N ASP A 78 0.77 -4.13 11.83
CA ASP A 78 1.95 -3.61 12.52
C ASP A 78 2.21 -2.12 12.17
N MET A 79 1.93 -1.71 10.93
CA MET A 79 1.98 -0.30 10.52
C MET A 79 0.90 0.56 11.18
N LEU A 80 -0.30 0.03 11.41
CA LEU A 80 -1.34 0.72 12.16
C LEU A 80 -0.90 0.99 13.61
N LYS A 81 -0.30 -0.01 14.27
CA LYS A 81 0.22 0.14 15.64
C LYS A 81 1.34 1.17 15.74
N SER A 82 2.11 1.39 14.68
CA SER A 82 3.19 2.38 14.66
C SER A 82 2.73 3.81 14.34
N GLY A 83 1.45 4.00 13.99
CA GLY A 83 0.91 5.31 13.62
C GLY A 83 1.41 5.84 12.28
N ALA A 84 1.85 4.96 11.37
CA ALA A 84 2.43 5.35 10.09
C ALA A 84 1.48 6.18 9.21
N PHE A 85 0.16 5.93 9.29
CA PHE A 85 -0.87 6.57 8.47
C PHE A 85 -1.30 7.96 8.97
N GLU A 86 -1.20 8.23 10.27
CA GLU A 86 -1.57 9.54 10.87
C GLU A 86 -0.73 10.71 10.33
N ARG A 87 0.48 10.40 9.83
CA ARG A 87 1.41 11.40 9.28
C ARG A 87 1.06 11.79 7.85
N ILE A 88 0.44 10.88 7.12
CA ILE A 88 0.05 11.07 5.73
C ILE A 88 -1.30 11.77 5.68
N GLY A 89 -2.23 11.41 6.56
CA GLY A 89 -3.58 11.95 6.50
C GLY A 89 -3.72 13.47 6.69
N ARG A 90 -2.70 14.15 7.21
CA ARG A 90 -2.71 15.62 7.35
C ARG A 90 -2.23 16.35 6.10
N ASP A 91 -1.42 15.70 5.27
CA ASP A 91 -0.74 16.34 4.14
C ASP A 91 -1.38 15.94 2.79
N VAL A 92 -2.07 14.79 2.72
CA VAL A 92 -2.70 14.24 1.52
C VAL A 92 -3.88 15.11 1.05
N GLY A 93 -3.69 15.84 -0.05
CA GLY A 93 -4.75 16.54 -0.79
C GLY A 93 -5.58 15.62 -1.69
N ASP A 94 -5.89 16.07 -2.91
CA ASP A 94 -6.66 15.32 -3.94
C ASP A 94 -5.84 14.17 -4.59
N ILE A 95 -5.21 13.31 -3.81
CA ILE A 95 -4.52 12.11 -4.33
C ILE A 95 -5.37 10.87 -4.07
N ASN A 96 -5.40 9.96 -5.04
CA ASN A 96 -6.03 8.67 -4.88
C ASN A 96 -5.08 7.74 -4.09
N VAL A 97 -5.60 7.05 -3.09
CA VAL A 97 -4.83 6.07 -2.33
C VAL A 97 -5.42 4.68 -2.58
N ASP A 98 -4.66 3.78 -3.20
CA ASP A 98 -5.10 2.41 -3.43
C ASP A 98 -4.43 1.49 -2.41
N ILE A 99 -5.23 0.74 -1.64
CA ILE A 99 -4.73 -0.17 -0.60
C ILE A 99 -5.09 -1.61 -0.96
N TYR A 100 -4.05 -2.43 -1.09
CA TYR A 100 -4.18 -3.86 -1.37
C TYR A 100 -3.69 -4.65 -0.17
N ILE A 101 -4.56 -5.51 0.35
CA ILE A 101 -4.29 -6.36 1.50
C ILE A 101 -4.31 -7.83 1.05
N SER A 102 -3.17 -8.51 1.16
CA SER A 102 -3.14 -9.98 1.12
C SER A 102 -3.53 -10.52 2.50
N ALA A 103 -4.61 -11.30 2.56
CA ALA A 103 -5.21 -11.73 3.83
C ALA A 103 -5.80 -13.16 3.73
N GLN A 104 -5.05 -14.07 3.11
CA GLN A 104 -5.43 -15.47 3.04
C GLN A 104 -5.58 -16.06 4.45
N GLY A 105 -6.66 -16.81 4.68
CA GLY A 105 -6.97 -17.40 5.99
C GLY A 105 -7.38 -16.41 7.10
N VAL A 106 -7.45 -15.11 6.82
CA VAL A 106 -7.91 -14.09 7.79
C VAL A 106 -9.40 -13.83 7.61
N ASP A 107 -10.12 -13.70 8.72
CA ASP A 107 -11.54 -13.34 8.71
C ASP A 107 -11.73 -11.96 8.07
N ILE A 108 -12.72 -11.84 7.18
CA ILE A 108 -13.01 -10.60 6.47
C ILE A 108 -13.39 -9.46 7.41
N ALA A 109 -14.02 -9.75 8.55
CA ALA A 109 -14.37 -8.74 9.55
C ALA A 109 -13.11 -8.11 10.20
N ILE A 110 -12.04 -8.89 10.34
CA ILE A 110 -10.76 -8.40 10.86
C ILE A 110 -10.07 -7.50 9.83
N ILE A 111 -10.11 -7.89 8.55
CA ILE A 111 -9.60 -7.08 7.45
C ILE A 111 -10.36 -5.75 7.39
N GLU A 112 -11.69 -5.79 7.52
CA GLU A 112 -12.56 -4.61 7.56
C GLU A 112 -12.21 -3.65 8.70
N SER A 113 -12.00 -4.16 9.91
CA SER A 113 -11.59 -3.32 11.05
C SER A 113 -10.25 -2.61 10.83
N VAL A 114 -9.28 -3.30 10.22
CA VAL A 114 -7.99 -2.70 9.85
C VAL A 114 -8.18 -1.62 8.79
N LEU A 115 -9.02 -1.87 7.79
CA LEU A 115 -9.30 -0.91 6.73
C LEU A 115 -10.02 0.32 7.24
N ASP A 116 -11.02 0.16 8.09
CA ASP A 116 -11.73 1.29 8.72
C ASP A 116 -10.77 2.14 9.55
N SER A 117 -9.80 1.51 10.22
CA SER A 117 -8.74 2.21 10.94
C SER A 117 -7.81 2.99 10.00
N ILE A 118 -7.46 2.44 8.84
CA ILE A 118 -6.64 3.15 7.86
C ILE A 118 -7.43 4.28 7.21
N ILE A 119 -8.67 4.03 6.79
CA ILE A 119 -9.54 5.02 6.14
C ILE A 119 -9.85 6.18 7.10
N SER A 120 -10.14 5.90 8.37
CA SER A 120 -10.38 6.96 9.38
C SER A 120 -9.14 7.83 9.65
N THR A 121 -7.95 7.37 9.27
CA THR A 121 -6.70 8.15 9.38
C THR A 121 -6.29 8.84 8.08
N LEU A 122 -6.98 8.60 6.95
CA LEU A 122 -6.72 9.22 5.66
C LEU A 122 -7.84 10.22 5.27
N PRO A 123 -7.51 11.42 4.76
CA PRO A 123 -8.48 12.35 4.24
C PRO A 123 -9.11 11.72 2.99
N THR A 124 -10.42 11.88 2.89
CA THR A 124 -11.43 11.13 2.13
C THR A 124 -11.29 11.07 0.60
N SER A 125 -10.12 11.38 0.02
CA SER A 125 -9.93 11.55 -1.43
C SER A 125 -9.88 10.24 -2.25
N VAL A 126 -10.65 9.23 -1.85
CA VAL A 126 -10.80 7.91 -2.48
C VAL A 126 -9.72 6.91 -2.04
N VAL A 127 -10.10 6.06 -1.08
CA VAL A 127 -9.39 4.83 -0.75
C VAL A 127 -10.06 3.69 -1.51
N SER A 128 -9.42 3.16 -2.57
CA SER A 128 -9.89 1.92 -3.18
C SER A 128 -9.26 0.75 -2.45
N VAL A 129 -10.10 -0.07 -1.81
CA VAL A 129 -9.64 -1.22 -1.05
C VAL A 129 -9.99 -2.51 -1.76
N TYR A 130 -8.97 -3.33 -1.99
CA TYR A 130 -9.14 -4.63 -2.62
C TYR A 130 -8.85 -5.72 -1.59
N LYS A 131 -9.90 -6.47 -1.23
CA LYS A 131 -9.88 -7.57 -0.24
C LYS A 131 -9.76 -8.91 -0.96
N ASN A 132 -9.16 -9.90 -0.28
CA ASN A 132 -9.21 -11.30 -0.68
C ASN A 132 -8.93 -11.50 -2.17
N CYS A 133 -7.76 -11.05 -2.64
CA CYS A 133 -7.23 -11.45 -3.93
C CYS A 133 -6.87 -12.95 -3.90
N ARG A 134 -7.89 -13.80 -3.77
CA ARG A 134 -7.85 -15.26 -3.95
C ARG A 134 -8.21 -15.54 -5.41
N PHE A 135 -7.44 -16.41 -6.04
CA PHE A 135 -7.81 -17.10 -7.28
C PHE A 135 -7.69 -18.59 -7.02
#